data_AF-A0A316VTR5-F1
#
_entry.id   AF-A0A316VTR5-F1
#
_cell.length_a   1.000
_cell.length_b   1.000
_cell.length_c   1.000
_cell.angle_alpha   90.00
_cell.angle_beta   90.00
_cell.angle_gamma   90.00
#
_symmetry.space_group_name_H-M   'P 1'
#
loop_
_entity.id
_entity.type
_entity.pdbx_description
1 polymer ?
#
loop_
_entity_poly.entity_id
_entity_poly.type
_entity_poly.pdbx_seq_one_letter_code
_entity_poly.pdbx_strand_id
1 'polypeptide(L)'
;MRLFISTCTLLLASSVTLAVKPAPDQVIFYAVDNHPDQLNADGVREAWKKPCTEQFGGDYYDYDAPTELAWCYSGLTDKGPLVVQWLQNQQKDQWTFTTIDQRG
;
A
#
# COMPACT_ATOMS: atom_id res chain seq x y z
N MET A 1 -52.27 25.91 36.69
CA MET A 1 -51.47 26.04 35.45
C MET A 1 -50.07 25.53 35.76
N ARG A 2 -49.73 24.29 35.36
CA ARG A 2 -48.41 23.67 35.60
C ARG A 2 -47.72 23.52 34.26
N LEU A 3 -46.64 24.28 34.07
CA LEU A 3 -45.77 24.23 32.89
C LEU A 3 -44.71 23.15 33.11
N PHE A 4 -44.75 22.09 32.31
CA PHE A 4 -43.68 21.11 32.25
C PHE A 4 -42.66 21.56 31.19
N ILE A 5 -41.47 21.96 31.64
CA ILE A 5 -40.32 22.24 30.79
C ILE A 5 -39.68 20.89 30.49
N SER A 6 -39.97 20.35 29.30
CA SER A 6 -39.30 19.16 28.77
C SER A 6 -37.96 19.60 28.18
N THR A 7 -36.89 19.41 28.95
CA THR A 7 -35.52 19.58 28.49
C THR A 7 -35.17 18.49 27.48
N CYS A 8 -35.07 18.88 26.21
CA CYS A 8 -34.52 18.03 25.14
C CYS A 8 -33.02 17.86 25.33
N THR A 9 -32.62 16.65 25.73
CA THR A 9 -31.22 16.20 25.79
C THR A 9 -30.71 16.04 24.35
N LEU A 10 -29.86 16.96 23.89
CA LEU A 10 -29.12 16.83 22.64
C LEU A 10 -28.02 15.78 22.80
N LEU A 11 -28.29 14.55 22.39
CA LEU A 11 -27.28 13.50 22.21
C LEU A 11 -26.47 13.83 20.95
N LEU A 12 -25.26 14.36 21.14
CA LEU A 12 -24.23 14.43 20.11
C LEU A 12 -23.75 13.01 19.81
N ALA A 13 -24.40 12.34 18.86
CA ALA A 13 -23.91 11.09 18.29
C ALA A 13 -22.71 11.42 17.39
N SER A 14 -21.50 11.41 17.95
CA SER A 14 -20.26 11.45 17.18
C SER A 14 -20.13 10.16 16.38
N SER A 15 -20.60 10.17 15.14
CA SER A 15 -20.37 9.09 14.18
C SER A 15 -18.89 9.14 13.77
N VAL A 16 -18.06 8.29 14.37
CA VAL A 16 -16.74 7.99 13.82
C VAL A 16 -16.99 7.20 12.54
N THR A 17 -17.09 7.89 11.41
CA THR A 17 -17.08 7.23 10.11
C THR A 17 -15.67 6.69 9.92
N LEU A 18 -15.49 5.37 10.00
CA LEU A 18 -14.27 4.75 9.49
C LEU A 18 -14.20 5.09 8.00
N ALA A 19 -13.34 6.05 7.64
CA ALA A 19 -13.00 6.29 6.25
C ALA A 19 -12.23 5.06 5.77
N VAL A 20 -12.95 4.10 5.17
CA VAL A 20 -12.32 3.00 4.44
C VAL A 20 -11.60 3.64 3.27
N LYS A 21 -10.26 3.63 3.30
CA LYS A 21 -9.48 4.06 2.14
C LYS A 21 -9.87 3.14 0.96
N PRO A 22 -10.17 3.69 -0.23
CA PRO A 22 -10.42 2.86 -1.39
C PRO A 22 -9.11 2.18 -1.79
N ALA A 23 -9.16 0.87 -1.99
CA ALA A 23 -8.09 0.15 -2.68
C ALA A 23 -8.04 0.63 -4.14
N PRO A 24 -6.86 0.61 -4.80
CA PRO A 24 -6.77 0.96 -6.21
C PRO A 24 -7.57 -0.02 -7.09
N ASP A 25 -8.43 0.51 -7.97
CA ASP A 25 -9.20 -0.29 -8.94
C ASP A 25 -8.32 -0.93 -10.02
N GLN A 26 -7.12 -0.37 -10.24
CA GLN A 26 -6.10 -0.87 -11.16
C GLN A 26 -4.76 -0.92 -10.43
N VAL A 27 -4.14 -2.10 -10.43
CA VAL A 27 -2.84 -2.33 -9.80
C VAL A 27 -1.78 -2.44 -10.89
N ILE A 28 -0.77 -1.58 -10.81
CA ILE A 28 0.46 -1.69 -11.57
C ILE A 28 1.37 -2.62 -10.79
N PHE A 29 1.74 -3.73 -11.42
CA PHE A 29 2.62 -4.73 -10.83
C PHE A 29 4.05 -4.51 -11.30
N TYR A 30 4.99 -4.87 -10.43
CA TYR A 30 6.42 -4.89 -10.68
C TYR A 30 6.88 -6.34 -10.54
N ALA A 31 7.14 -6.99 -11.67
CA ALA A 31 7.75 -8.31 -11.68
C ALA A 31 9.19 -8.17 -11.16
N VAL A 32 9.54 -8.96 -10.16
CA VAL A 32 10.87 -8.97 -9.54
C VAL A 32 11.74 -9.95 -10.31
N ASP A 33 12.43 -9.48 -11.35
CA ASP A 33 13.21 -10.34 -12.25
C ASP A 33 14.52 -10.84 -11.60
N ASN A 34 15.06 -10.08 -10.63
CA ASN A 34 16.28 -10.45 -9.91
C ASN A 34 16.31 -9.87 -8.49
N HIS A 35 16.95 -10.60 -7.58
CA HIS A 35 17.10 -10.28 -6.17
C HIS A 35 18.46 -10.80 -5.63
N PRO A 36 19.12 -10.08 -4.69
CA PRO A 36 20.33 -10.54 -3.99
C PRO A 36 20.30 -11.99 -3.48
N ASP A 37 19.16 -12.39 -2.92
CA ASP A 37 18.96 -13.72 -2.31
C ASP A 37 18.22 -14.71 -3.24
N GLN A 38 18.40 -14.60 -4.56
CA GLN A 38 17.82 -15.54 -5.55
C GLN A 38 16.29 -15.71 -5.41
N LEU A 39 15.57 -14.60 -5.25
CA LEU A 39 14.10 -14.56 -5.16
C LEU A 39 13.51 -15.30 -3.94
N ASN A 40 14.24 -15.34 -2.82
CA ASN A 40 13.64 -15.70 -1.52
C ASN A 40 12.42 -14.81 -1.25
N ALA A 41 11.24 -15.43 -1.23
CA ALA A 41 9.96 -14.74 -1.16
C ALA A 41 9.81 -13.81 0.04
N ASP A 42 10.25 -14.25 1.21
CA ASP A 42 10.13 -13.45 2.44
C ASP A 42 11.12 -12.30 2.43
N GLY A 43 12.32 -12.53 1.90
CA GLY A 43 13.33 -11.48 1.69
C GLY A 43 12.83 -10.38 0.76
N VAL A 44 12.28 -10.78 -0.39
CA VAL A 44 11.69 -9.84 -1.35
C VAL A 44 10.53 -9.07 -0.74
N ARG A 45 9.61 -9.76 -0.05
CA ARG A 45 8.44 -9.14 0.59
C ARG A 45 8.85 -8.10 1.62
N GLU A 46 9.76 -8.43 2.53
CA GLU A 46 10.20 -7.49 3.57
C GLU A 46 11.00 -6.32 2.97
N ALA A 47 11.86 -6.58 1.97
CA ALA A 47 12.60 -5.55 1.26
C ALA A 47 11.68 -4.60 0.49
N TRP A 48 10.58 -5.09 -0.08
CA TRP A 48 9.58 -4.27 -0.77
C TRP A 48 8.69 -3.47 0.19
N LYS A 49 8.20 -4.14 1.24
CA LYS A 49 7.33 -3.57 2.27
C LYS A 49 7.97 -2.37 2.94
N LYS A 50 9.21 -2.49 3.41
CA LYS A 50 9.89 -1.45 4.19
C LYS A 50 9.89 -0.06 3.52
N PRO A 51 10.44 0.13 2.31
CA PRO A 51 10.38 1.42 1.62
C PRO A 51 8.95 1.83 1.28
N CYS A 52 8.08 0.89 0.92
CA CYS A 52 6.69 1.19 0.63
C CYS A 52 5.99 1.87 1.82
N THR A 53 5.99 1.23 2.99
CA THR A 53 5.25 1.72 4.16
C THR A 53 6.02 2.80 4.93
N GLU A 54 7.33 2.63 5.15
CA GLU A 54 8.09 3.48 6.05
C GLU A 54 8.69 4.71 5.38
N GLN A 55 9.02 4.63 4.07
CA GLN A 55 9.69 5.73 3.37
C GLN A 55 8.71 6.54 2.52
N PHE A 56 7.75 5.86 1.86
CA PHE A 56 6.88 6.50 0.88
C PHE A 56 5.40 6.57 1.28
N GLY A 57 5.05 6.09 2.47
CA GLY A 57 3.69 6.18 3.02
C GLY A 57 2.65 5.40 2.22
N GLY A 58 3.06 4.27 1.65
CA GLY A 58 2.16 3.32 1.02
C GLY A 58 1.24 2.69 2.07
N ASP A 59 -0.06 2.78 1.82
CA ASP A 59 -1.11 2.17 2.65
C ASP A 59 -1.45 0.75 2.19
N TYR A 60 -1.11 0.40 0.95
CA TYR A 60 -1.32 -0.91 0.37
C TYR A 60 -0.06 -1.41 -0.31
N TYR A 61 0.31 -2.65 -0.05
CA TYR A 61 1.43 -3.31 -0.70
C TYR A 61 1.25 -4.82 -0.64
N ASP A 62 1.85 -5.53 -1.58
CA ASP A 62 2.01 -6.98 -1.51
C ASP A 62 3.18 -7.44 -2.38
N TYR A 63 3.59 -8.68 -2.16
CA TYR A 63 4.43 -9.47 -3.03
C TYR A 63 3.87 -10.90 -3.14
N ASP A 64 3.48 -11.28 -4.35
CA ASP A 64 3.02 -12.64 -4.68
C ASP A 64 4.18 -13.45 -5.23
N ALA A 65 4.73 -14.35 -4.41
CA ALA A 65 5.90 -15.14 -4.75
C ALA A 65 5.71 -16.10 -5.94
N PRO A 66 4.59 -16.85 -6.05
CA PRO A 66 4.27 -17.64 -7.24
C PRO A 66 4.37 -16.90 -8.58
N THR A 67 4.11 -15.59 -8.60
CA THR A 67 4.13 -14.77 -9.82
C THR A 67 5.25 -13.72 -9.84
N GLU A 68 6.02 -13.65 -8.75
CA GLU A 68 7.09 -12.68 -8.50
C GLU A 68 6.62 -11.23 -8.65
N LEU A 69 5.36 -10.94 -8.35
CA LEU A 69 4.76 -9.61 -8.56
C LEU A 69 4.69 -8.82 -7.26
N ALA A 70 5.23 -7.60 -7.28
CA ALA A 70 5.14 -6.65 -6.18
C ALA A 70 4.31 -5.41 -6.57
N TRP A 71 3.65 -4.77 -5.61
CA TRP A 71 2.94 -3.51 -5.83
C TRP A 71 2.90 -2.66 -4.56
N CYS A 72 2.76 -1.34 -4.70
CA CYS A 72 2.79 -0.40 -3.57
C CYS A 72 1.99 0.86 -3.90
N TYR A 73 1.01 1.23 -3.07
CA TYR A 73 0.08 2.35 -3.31
C TYR A 73 -0.21 3.17 -2.04
N SER A 74 -0.43 4.46 -2.21
CA SER A 74 -0.99 5.36 -1.20
C SER A 74 -2.29 5.96 -1.75
N GLY A 75 -3.43 5.49 -1.22
CA GLY A 75 -4.73 5.66 -1.90
C GLY A 75 -4.66 5.15 -3.35
N LEU A 76 -4.98 6.02 -4.31
CA LEU A 76 -4.93 5.72 -5.75
C LEU A 76 -3.56 6.02 -6.41
N THR A 77 -2.57 6.47 -5.64
CA THR A 77 -1.27 6.86 -6.17
C THR A 77 -0.31 5.67 -6.10
N ASP A 78 0.18 5.24 -7.26
CA ASP A 78 1.24 4.24 -7.36
C ASP A 78 2.57 4.79 -6.79
N LYS A 79 3.13 4.02 -5.86
CA LYS A 79 4.41 4.28 -5.18
C LYS A 79 5.47 3.24 -5.55
N GLY A 80 5.11 2.21 -6.33
CA GLY A 80 6.03 1.19 -6.81
C GLY A 80 7.29 1.72 -7.50
N PRO A 81 7.25 2.77 -8.34
CA PRO A 81 8.46 3.30 -8.97
C PRO A 81 9.47 3.84 -7.95
N LEU A 82 8.98 4.41 -6.84
CA LEU A 82 9.82 4.92 -5.76
C LEU A 82 10.48 3.77 -4.99
N VAL A 83 9.74 2.69 -4.76
CA VAL A 83 10.27 1.46 -4.13
C VAL A 83 11.34 0.81 -5.00
N VAL A 84 11.07 0.64 -6.29
CA VAL A 84 12.04 0.13 -7.28
C VAL A 84 13.32 0.95 -7.25
N GLN A 85 13.19 2.28 -7.36
CA GLN A 85 14.34 3.17 -7.34
C GLN A 85 15.10 3.08 -6.02
N TRP A 86 14.39 2.96 -4.88
CA TRP A 86 15.03 2.83 -3.57
C TRP A 86 15.85 1.54 -3.48
N LEU A 87 15.29 0.39 -3.89
CA LEU A 87 15.97 -0.90 -3.86
C LEU A 87 17.20 -0.92 -4.78
N GLN A 88 17.06 -0.38 -5.98
CA GLN A 88 18.17 -0.18 -6.91
C GLN A 88 19.21 0.82 -6.36
N ASN A 89 18.83 1.83 -5.58
CA ASN A 89 19.83 2.70 -4.98
C ASN A 89 20.60 2.03 -3.83
N GLN A 90 19.98 1.10 -3.10
CA GLN A 90 20.67 0.34 -2.05
C GLN A 90 21.62 -0.71 -2.63
N GLN A 91 21.20 -1.40 -3.70
CA GLN A 91 21.91 -2.54 -4.28
C GLN A 91 21.72 -2.60 -5.80
N LYS A 92 22.29 -1.61 -6.49
CA LYS A 92 22.01 -1.24 -7.90
C LYS A 92 22.06 -2.36 -8.92
N ASP A 93 22.96 -3.31 -8.74
CA ASP A 93 23.17 -4.38 -9.71
C ASP A 93 22.50 -5.70 -9.31
N GLN A 94 21.74 -5.71 -8.21
CA GLN A 94 21.12 -6.94 -7.67
C GLN A 94 19.60 -6.94 -7.74
N TRP A 95 18.96 -5.81 -8.05
CA TRP A 95 17.52 -5.69 -8.22
C TRP A 95 17.14 -5.25 -9.63
N THR A 96 16.38 -6.09 -10.34
CA THR A 96 15.80 -5.75 -11.63
C THR A 96 14.30 -5.99 -11.61
N PHE A 97 13.56 -5.15 -12.32
CA PHE A 97 12.12 -5.20 -12.35
C PHE A 97 11.56 -4.95 -13.75
N THR A 98 10.45 -5.60 -14.04
CA THR A 98 9.62 -5.36 -15.22
C THR A 98 8.26 -4.86 -14.80
N THR A 99 7.81 -3.72 -15.33
CA THR A 99 6.48 -3.19 -15.03
C THR A 99 5.42 -3.91 -15.86
N ILE A 100 4.39 -4.43 -15.20
CA ILE A 100 3.23 -5.06 -15.80
C ILE A 100 2.00 -4.20 -15.49
N ASP A 101 1.49 -3.50 -16.50
CA ASP A 101 0.22 -2.78 -16.41
C ASP A 101 -0.93 -3.77 -16.69
N GLN A 102 -1.56 -4.30 -15.64
CA GLN A 102 -2.81 -5.06 -15.80
C GLN A 102 -3.97 -4.08 -15.88
N ARG A 103 -4.23 -3.54 -17.07
CA ARG A 103 -5.54 -2.97 -17.40
C ARG A 103 -6.51 -4.14 -17.57
N GLY A 104 -7.45 -4.28 -16.63
CA GLY A 104 -8.64 -5.10 -16.82
C GLY A 104 -9.55 -4.52 -17.90
#